data_AF-A0A3B8MC38-F1
#
_entry.id   AF-A0A3B8MC38-F1
#
_cell.length_a   1.000
_cell.length_b   1.000
_cell.length_c   1.000
_cell.angle_alpha   90.00
_cell.angle_beta   90.00
_cell.angle_gamma   90.00
#
_symmetry.space_group_name_H-M   'P 1'
#
loop_
_entity.id
_entity.type
_entity.pdbx_description
1 polymer ?
#
loop_
_entity_poly.entity_id
_entity_poly.type
_entity_poly.pdbx_seq_one_letter_code
_entity_poly.pdbx_strand_id
1 'polypeptide(L)'
;ESLSSKRLSLAAVDSATTAELTFTRHYVPEATVTAIETFESWAERYKTGLRANGSNPLGVAARSIRLLGSSPFEEQLVEAREHLDSATSEELPLARAVVGELCVRSAAALVAQVGGSAMTIEQQAQRLAREALFLLVQGQTMQIKKNHLQLLTSK
;
A
#
# COMPACT_ATOMS: atom_id res chain seq x y z
N GLU A 1 -15.93 -27.08 14.24
CA GLU A 1 -15.88 -25.62 14.54
C GLU A 1 -16.67 -24.88 13.47
N SER A 2 -17.51 -23.89 13.81
CA SER A 2 -18.27 -23.10 12.81
C SER A 2 -17.49 -21.91 12.25
N LEU A 3 -16.35 -21.60 12.85
CA LEU A 3 -15.35 -20.62 12.40
C LEU A 3 -14.00 -21.32 12.41
N SER A 4 -13.17 -21.08 11.38
CA SER A 4 -11.77 -21.51 11.35
C SER A 4 -10.90 -20.41 10.76
N SER A 5 -9.61 -20.42 11.10
CA SER A 5 -8.63 -19.44 10.62
C SER A 5 -7.39 -20.11 10.06
N LYS A 6 -6.80 -19.48 9.04
CA LYS A 6 -5.54 -19.88 8.44
C LYS A 6 -4.67 -18.65 8.21
N ARG A 7 -3.52 -18.58 8.88
CA ARG A 7 -2.56 -17.50 8.64
C ARG A 7 -2.05 -17.57 7.20
N LEU A 8 -2.02 -16.42 6.55
CA LEU A 8 -1.40 -16.24 5.24
C LEU A 8 0.08 -15.89 5.42
N SER A 9 0.96 -16.50 4.62
CA SER A 9 2.36 -16.11 4.53
C SER A 9 2.50 -15.05 3.44
N LEU A 10 2.79 -13.81 3.83
CA LEU A 10 2.92 -12.69 2.90
C LEU A 10 4.38 -12.40 2.55
N ALA A 11 4.63 -11.98 1.30
CA ALA A 11 5.97 -11.61 0.84
C ALA A 11 6.52 -10.34 1.55
N ALA A 12 5.63 -9.50 2.07
CA ALA A 12 5.95 -8.33 2.88
C ALA A 12 4.84 -8.08 3.91
N VAL A 13 5.15 -7.31 4.94
CA VAL A 13 4.20 -6.93 6.01
C VAL A 13 3.60 -8.16 6.72
N ASP A 14 4.34 -9.28 6.76
CA ASP A 14 3.89 -10.54 7.37
C ASP A 14 3.69 -10.44 8.90
N SER A 15 4.28 -9.41 9.52
CA SER A 15 4.06 -9.03 10.91
C SER A 15 2.63 -8.55 11.19
N ALA A 16 1.85 -8.20 10.17
CA ALA A 16 0.42 -7.88 10.32
C ALA A 16 -0.44 -9.13 10.60
N THR A 17 0.13 -10.34 10.52
CA THR A 17 -0.55 -11.61 10.84
C THR A 17 -1.86 -11.82 10.08
N THR A 18 -1.89 -11.42 8.80
CA THR A 18 -3.07 -11.57 7.93
C THR A 18 -3.54 -13.02 7.89
N ALA A 19 -4.84 -13.23 8.03
CA ALA A 19 -5.44 -14.56 8.03
C ALA A 19 -6.67 -14.62 7.11
N GLU A 20 -6.89 -15.80 6.53
CA GLU A 20 -8.15 -16.19 5.94
C GLU A 20 -9.06 -16.72 7.04
N LEU A 21 -10.33 -16.28 7.05
CA LEU A 21 -11.36 -16.74 7.97
C LEU A 21 -12.47 -17.44 7.20
N THR A 22 -12.83 -18.66 7.61
CA THR A 22 -13.95 -19.41 7.03
C THR A 22 -15.06 -19.54 8.06
N PHE A 23 -16.26 -19.07 7.70
CA PHE A 23 -17.47 -19.16 8.50
C PHE A 23 -18.43 -20.19 7.89
N THR A 24 -18.72 -21.26 8.61
CA THR A 24 -19.65 -22.32 8.20
C THR A 24 -20.87 -22.32 9.10
N ARG A 25 -21.97 -21.69 8.63
CA ARG A 25 -23.21 -21.51 9.41
C ARG A 25 -22.94 -20.96 10.83
N HIS A 26 -21.99 -20.03 10.93
CA HIS A 26 -21.62 -19.40 12.19
C HIS A 26 -22.75 -18.47 12.65
N TYR A 27 -23.31 -18.73 13.84
CA TYR A 27 -24.36 -17.90 14.41
C TYR A 27 -23.76 -16.63 15.02
N VAL A 28 -24.33 -15.47 14.69
CA VAL A 28 -23.96 -14.16 15.25
C VAL A 28 -25.19 -13.63 15.99
N PRO A 29 -25.14 -13.46 17.33
CA PRO A 29 -26.26 -12.92 18.09
C PRO A 29 -26.51 -11.45 17.74
N GLU A 30 -27.78 -11.03 17.69
CA GLU A 30 -28.16 -9.62 17.45
C GLU A 30 -27.49 -8.66 18.45
N ALA A 31 -27.34 -9.08 19.71
CA ALA A 31 -26.66 -8.31 20.75
C ALA A 31 -25.16 -8.01 20.46
N THR A 32 -24.56 -8.67 19.47
CA THR A 32 -23.17 -8.41 19.03
C THR A 32 -23.07 -7.48 17.83
N VAL A 33 -24.21 -7.06 17.26
CA VAL A 33 -24.24 -6.10 16.14
C VAL A 33 -23.92 -4.71 16.66
N THR A 34 -22.85 -4.10 16.15
CA THR A 34 -22.39 -2.77 16.56
C THR A 34 -22.96 -1.65 15.69
N ALA A 35 -23.29 -1.93 14.42
CA ALA A 35 -23.89 -0.99 13.48
C ALA A 35 -24.60 -1.73 12.33
N ILE A 36 -25.61 -1.08 11.76
CA ILE A 36 -26.26 -1.49 10.50
C ILE A 36 -26.22 -0.28 9.58
N GLU A 37 -25.70 -0.46 8.37
CA GLU A 37 -25.59 0.61 7.39
C GLU A 37 -25.73 0.10 5.95
N THR A 38 -26.02 1.02 5.02
CA THR A 38 -26.00 0.70 3.59
C THR A 38 -24.56 0.65 3.07
N PHE A 39 -24.36 -0.11 1.99
CA PHE A 39 -23.06 -0.21 1.34
C PHE A 39 -22.54 1.15 0.86
N GLU A 40 -23.42 2.01 0.33
CA GLU A 40 -23.06 3.33 -0.18
C GLU A 40 -22.52 4.23 0.94
N SER A 41 -23.21 4.24 2.09
CA SER A 41 -22.81 5.03 3.25
C SER A 41 -21.47 4.56 3.81
N TRP A 42 -21.26 3.24 3.87
CA TRP A 42 -19.97 2.65 4.25
C TRP A 42 -18.87 3.05 3.26
N ALA A 43 -19.13 2.93 1.96
CA ALA A 43 -18.16 3.20 0.91
C ALA A 43 -17.69 4.66 0.90
N GLU A 44 -18.61 5.61 1.09
CA GLU A 44 -18.26 7.03 1.22
C GLU A 44 -17.39 7.31 2.45
N ARG A 45 -17.72 6.72 3.62
CA ARG A 45 -16.86 6.86 4.80
C ARG A 45 -15.50 6.21 4.59
N TYR A 46 -15.43 5.05 3.95
CA TYR A 46 -14.18 4.35 3.69
C TYR A 46 -13.19 5.20 2.86
N LYS A 47 -13.69 6.02 1.92
CA LYS A 47 -12.85 6.94 1.13
C LYS A 47 -12.05 7.92 2.01
N THR A 48 -12.58 8.30 3.17
CA THR A 48 -11.90 9.24 4.08
C THR A 48 -10.58 8.69 4.64
N GLY A 49 -10.49 7.36 4.81
CA GLY A 49 -9.28 6.68 5.28
C GLY A 49 -8.21 6.49 4.20
N LEU A 50 -8.50 6.80 2.93
CA LEU A 50 -7.57 6.56 1.82
C LEU A 50 -6.30 7.39 1.90
N ARG A 51 -6.34 8.60 2.49
CA ARG A 51 -5.16 9.45 2.64
C ARG A 51 -4.14 8.81 3.58
N ALA A 52 -4.55 8.41 4.78
CA ALA A 52 -3.65 7.77 5.74
C ALA A 52 -2.97 6.52 5.14
N ASN A 53 -3.75 5.68 4.48
CA ASN A 53 -3.22 4.52 3.76
C ASN A 53 -2.31 4.93 2.57
N GLY A 54 -2.63 6.03 1.89
CA GLY A 54 -1.85 6.60 0.79
C GLY A 54 -0.52 7.20 1.22
N SER A 55 -0.34 7.52 2.50
CA SER A 55 0.93 8.02 3.04
C SER A 55 1.94 6.91 3.33
N ASN A 56 1.51 5.64 3.45
CA ASN A 56 2.41 4.50 3.73
C ASN A 56 3.58 4.37 2.74
N PRO A 57 3.38 4.45 1.41
CA PRO A 57 4.48 4.31 0.46
C PRO A 57 5.47 5.47 0.50
N LEU A 58 5.11 6.65 1.05
CA LEU A 58 6.07 7.74 1.26
C LEU A 58 7.21 7.32 2.19
N GLY A 59 6.92 6.50 3.22
CA GLY A 59 7.94 6.03 4.16
C GLY A 59 8.93 5.05 3.52
N VAL A 60 8.41 4.13 2.70
CA VAL A 60 9.22 3.16 1.95
C VAL A 60 10.05 3.86 0.89
N ALA A 61 9.46 4.78 0.13
CA ALA A 61 10.17 5.62 -0.83
C ALA A 61 11.28 6.42 -0.14
N ALA A 62 10.96 7.15 0.93
CA ALA A 62 11.93 7.95 1.67
C ALA A 62 13.11 7.13 2.20
N ARG A 63 12.87 5.90 2.70
CA ARG A 63 13.96 5.03 3.15
C ARG A 63 14.79 4.53 1.97
N SER A 64 14.15 4.19 0.85
CA SER A 64 14.85 3.75 -0.35
C SER A 64 15.77 4.84 -0.89
N ILE A 65 15.25 6.07 -1.01
CA ILE A 65 15.98 7.26 -1.46
C ILE A 65 17.17 7.55 -0.53
N ARG A 66 16.97 7.55 0.79
CA ARG A 66 18.08 7.75 1.74
C ARG A 66 19.21 6.74 1.60
N LEU A 67 18.89 5.48 1.29
CA LEU A 67 19.90 4.42 1.11
C LEU A 67 20.55 4.46 -0.28
N LEU A 68 19.82 4.95 -1.28
CA LEU A 68 20.34 5.17 -2.62
C LEU A 68 21.38 6.30 -2.62
N GLY A 69 21.19 7.31 -1.77
CA GLY A 69 22.01 8.53 -1.74
C GLY A 69 21.40 9.61 -2.63
N SER A 70 22.22 10.62 -2.99
CA SER A 70 21.76 11.76 -3.78
C SER A 70 21.14 11.34 -5.11
N SER A 71 19.87 11.70 -5.33
CA SER A 71 19.15 11.38 -6.54
C SER A 71 18.13 12.47 -6.93
N PRO A 72 17.49 12.38 -8.11
CA PRO A 72 16.34 13.23 -8.44
C PRO A 72 15.06 12.87 -7.66
N PHE A 73 15.04 11.79 -6.89
CA PHE A 73 13.83 11.34 -6.20
C PHE A 73 13.51 12.16 -4.94
N GLU A 74 14.48 12.87 -4.37
CA GLU A 74 14.28 13.72 -3.19
C GLU A 74 13.23 14.80 -3.44
N GLU A 75 13.32 15.51 -4.56
CA GLU A 75 12.36 16.52 -4.97
C GLU A 75 11.00 15.90 -5.27
N GLN A 76 10.97 14.81 -6.05
CA GLN A 76 9.73 14.07 -6.36
C GLN A 76 9.01 13.58 -5.09
N LEU A 77 9.75 13.18 -4.06
CA LEU A 77 9.17 12.74 -2.79
C LEU A 77 8.51 13.90 -2.03
N VAL A 78 9.10 15.09 -2.07
CA VAL A 78 8.52 16.30 -1.46
C VAL A 78 7.24 16.67 -2.20
N GLU A 79 7.31 16.77 -3.54
CA GLU A 79 6.15 17.08 -4.37
C GLU A 79 5.01 16.08 -4.20
N ALA A 80 5.32 14.78 -4.22
CA ALA A 80 4.32 13.73 -4.05
C ALA A 80 3.67 13.75 -2.66
N ARG A 81 4.42 14.14 -1.62
CA ARG A 81 3.89 14.34 -0.27
C ARG A 81 2.95 15.53 -0.23
N GLU A 82 3.39 16.68 -0.72
CA GLU A 82 2.58 17.91 -0.74
C GLU A 82 1.28 17.71 -1.54
N HIS A 83 1.36 17.04 -2.68
CA HIS A 83 0.19 16.72 -3.50
C HIS A 83 -0.77 15.75 -2.77
N LEU A 84 -0.25 14.72 -2.10
CA LEU A 84 -1.09 13.79 -1.34
C LEU A 84 -1.78 14.48 -0.14
N ASP A 85 -1.06 15.35 0.56
CA ASP A 85 -1.56 16.05 1.73
C ASP A 85 -2.65 17.07 1.36
N SER A 86 -2.50 17.74 0.21
CA SER A 86 -3.46 18.74 -0.28
C SER A 86 -4.60 18.17 -1.15
N ALA A 87 -4.47 16.95 -1.68
CA ALA A 87 -5.45 16.35 -2.58
C ALA A 87 -6.85 16.30 -1.97
N THR A 88 -7.87 16.66 -2.75
CA THR A 88 -9.27 16.42 -2.42
C THR A 88 -9.63 14.92 -2.49
N SER A 89 -10.82 14.54 -2.04
CA SER A 89 -11.30 13.15 -2.14
C SER A 89 -11.33 12.62 -3.58
N GLU A 90 -11.54 13.48 -4.56
CA GLU A 90 -11.57 13.13 -5.98
C GLU A 90 -10.15 12.93 -6.56
N GLU A 91 -9.18 13.70 -6.06
CA GLU A 91 -7.78 13.67 -6.51
C GLU A 91 -6.96 12.57 -5.80
N LEU A 92 -7.35 12.19 -4.58
CA LEU A 92 -6.65 11.19 -3.76
C LEU A 92 -6.30 9.90 -4.51
N PRO A 93 -7.17 9.31 -5.36
CA PRO A 93 -6.80 8.14 -6.14
C PRO A 93 -5.60 8.34 -7.07
N LEU A 94 -5.44 9.53 -7.66
CA LEU A 94 -4.30 9.84 -8.53
C LEU A 94 -3.07 10.16 -7.69
N ALA A 95 -3.21 10.99 -6.66
CA ALA A 95 -2.10 11.33 -5.76
C ALA A 95 -1.48 10.07 -5.14
N ARG A 96 -2.32 9.13 -4.69
CA ARG A 96 -1.87 7.82 -4.20
C ARG A 96 -1.16 7.00 -5.28
N ALA A 97 -1.61 7.08 -6.52
CA ALA A 97 -0.99 6.37 -7.62
C ALA A 97 0.43 6.88 -7.91
N VAL A 98 0.62 8.21 -7.89
CA VAL A 98 1.92 8.88 -8.05
C VAL A 98 2.88 8.44 -6.94
N VAL A 99 2.44 8.48 -5.68
CA VAL A 99 3.25 8.04 -4.53
C VAL A 99 3.66 6.57 -4.64
N GLY A 100 2.75 5.69 -5.07
CA GLY A 100 3.07 4.27 -5.25
C GLY A 100 4.02 4.00 -6.42
N GLU A 101 3.90 4.74 -7.53
CA GLU A 101 4.85 4.65 -8.65
C GLU A 101 6.26 5.08 -8.23
N LEU A 102 6.37 6.22 -7.53
CA LEU A 102 7.65 6.70 -6.99
C LEU A 102 8.25 5.70 -5.99
N CYS A 103 7.42 5.10 -5.14
CA CYS A 103 7.84 4.07 -4.18
C CYS A 103 8.45 2.86 -4.89
N VAL A 104 7.81 2.35 -5.94
CA VAL A 104 8.32 1.23 -6.74
C VAL A 104 9.63 1.60 -7.43
N ARG A 105 9.70 2.76 -8.10
CA ARG A 105 10.91 3.22 -8.79
C ARG A 105 12.10 3.40 -7.87
N SER A 106 11.91 4.09 -6.76
CA SER A 106 13.00 4.34 -5.79
C SER A 106 13.48 3.04 -5.15
N ALA A 107 12.59 2.11 -4.80
CA ALA A 107 12.97 0.79 -4.30
C ALA A 107 13.70 -0.05 -5.36
N ALA A 108 13.24 -0.03 -6.61
CA ALA A 108 13.91 -0.71 -7.72
C ALA A 108 15.30 -0.15 -8.01
N ALA A 109 15.46 1.18 -7.98
CA ALA A 109 16.75 1.85 -8.12
C ALA A 109 17.72 1.44 -7.00
N LEU A 110 17.25 1.35 -5.75
CA LEU A 110 18.05 0.86 -4.63
C LEU A 110 18.48 -0.61 -4.83
N VAL A 111 17.58 -1.47 -5.29
CA VAL A 111 17.92 -2.87 -5.61
C VAL A 111 19.02 -2.92 -6.68
N ALA A 112 18.90 -2.12 -7.74
CA ALA A 112 19.92 -2.03 -8.79
C ALA A 112 21.27 -1.53 -8.25
N GLN A 113 21.27 -0.52 -7.37
CA GLN A 113 22.48 0.04 -6.74
C GLN A 113 23.21 -0.97 -5.85
N VAL A 114 22.45 -1.80 -5.12
CA VAL A 114 23.00 -2.83 -4.21
C VAL A 114 23.46 -4.08 -4.95
N GLY A 115 22.93 -4.33 -6.15
CA GLY A 115 23.31 -5.46 -7.00
C GLY A 115 22.84 -6.81 -6.45
N GLY A 116 23.54 -7.89 -6.78
CA GLY A 116 23.08 -9.27 -6.49
C GLY A 116 22.78 -9.56 -5.02
N SER A 117 23.44 -8.88 -4.08
CA SER A 117 23.16 -9.03 -2.65
C SER A 117 21.76 -8.55 -2.25
N ALA A 118 21.11 -7.73 -3.08
CA ALA A 118 19.72 -7.34 -2.93
C ALA A 118 18.72 -8.49 -3.08
N MET A 119 19.14 -9.69 -3.48
CA MET A 119 18.23 -10.83 -3.61
C MET A 119 18.08 -11.66 -2.33
N THR A 120 18.90 -11.42 -1.30
CA THR A 120 18.73 -12.11 -0.01
C THR A 120 17.52 -11.56 0.74
N ILE A 121 16.87 -12.41 1.55
CA ILE A 121 15.62 -12.04 2.23
C ILE A 121 15.85 -11.02 3.34
N GLU A 122 17.05 -11.04 3.94
CA GLU A 122 17.52 -10.18 5.02
C GLU A 122 17.93 -8.79 4.52
N GLN A 123 18.25 -8.64 3.23
CA GLN A 123 18.68 -7.36 2.69
C GLN A 123 17.54 -6.35 2.71
N GLN A 124 17.84 -5.16 3.23
CA GLN A 124 16.92 -4.05 3.33
C GLN A 124 16.39 -3.60 1.98
N ALA A 125 17.21 -3.56 0.93
CA ALA A 125 16.76 -3.25 -0.43
C ALA A 125 15.66 -4.22 -0.88
N GLN A 126 15.84 -5.52 -0.59
CA GLN A 126 14.83 -6.51 -0.94
C GLN A 126 13.55 -6.34 -0.15
N ARG A 127 13.66 -6.11 1.17
CA ARG A 127 12.52 -5.86 2.04
C ARG A 127 11.70 -4.68 1.52
N LEU A 128 12.35 -3.56 1.20
CA LEU A 128 11.69 -2.36 0.68
C LEU A 128 11.02 -2.58 -0.67
N ALA A 129 11.64 -3.36 -1.57
CA ALA A 129 11.03 -3.71 -2.85
C ALA A 129 9.74 -4.54 -2.66
N ARG A 130 9.76 -5.55 -1.77
CA ARG A 130 8.55 -6.33 -1.45
C ARG A 130 7.47 -5.48 -0.81
N GLU A 131 7.84 -4.55 0.08
CA GLU A 131 6.92 -3.59 0.68
C GLU A 131 6.31 -2.64 -0.35
N ALA A 132 7.11 -2.14 -1.30
CA ALA A 132 6.63 -1.29 -2.39
C ALA A 132 5.55 -2.00 -3.23
N LEU A 133 5.76 -3.28 -3.57
CA LEU A 133 4.77 -4.09 -4.28
C LEU A 133 3.50 -4.32 -3.46
N PHE A 134 3.63 -4.63 -2.17
CA PHE A 134 2.48 -4.79 -1.27
C PHE A 134 1.62 -3.51 -1.21
N LEU A 135 2.26 -2.34 -1.20
CA LEU A 135 1.57 -1.06 -1.08
C LEU A 135 0.83 -0.63 -2.35
N LEU A 136 1.07 -1.26 -3.51
CA LEU A 136 0.23 -1.07 -4.70
C LEU A 136 -1.18 -1.64 -4.51
N VAL A 137 -1.34 -2.68 -3.68
CA VAL A 137 -2.61 -3.40 -3.49
C VAL A 137 -3.29 -3.13 -2.16
N GLN A 138 -2.54 -2.75 -1.12
CA GLN A 138 -3.10 -2.38 0.18
C GLN A 138 -4.10 -1.22 0.00
N GLY A 139 -5.33 -1.38 0.49
CA GLY A 139 -6.35 -0.32 0.45
C GLY A 139 -6.71 0.16 -0.96
N GLN A 140 -6.45 -0.64 -1.99
CA GLN A 140 -6.64 -0.28 -3.39
C GLN A 140 -8.14 -0.22 -3.74
N THR A 141 -8.57 0.87 -4.37
CA THR A 141 -9.86 0.98 -5.06
C THR A 141 -9.67 0.78 -6.57
N MET A 142 -10.76 0.60 -7.31
CA MET A 142 -10.71 0.49 -8.77
C MET A 142 -10.04 1.70 -9.45
N GLN A 143 -10.29 2.91 -8.96
CA GLN A 143 -9.67 4.11 -9.52
C GLN A 143 -8.17 4.18 -9.22
N ILE A 144 -7.76 3.82 -8.00
CA ILE A 144 -6.33 3.73 -7.63
C ILE A 144 -5.63 2.69 -8.51
N LYS A 145 -6.25 1.51 -8.71
CA LYS A 145 -5.73 0.45 -9.58
C LYS A 145 -5.51 0.95 -11.00
N LYS A 146 -6.51 1.63 -11.58
CA LYS A 146 -6.43 2.19 -12.93
C LYS A 146 -5.28 3.19 -13.06
N ASN A 147 -5.18 4.12 -12.11
CA ASN A 147 -4.13 5.14 -12.11
C ASN A 147 -2.73 4.53 -11.94
N HIS A 148 -2.55 3.54 -11.05
CA HIS A 148 -1.28 2.80 -10.92
C HIS A 148 -0.89 2.12 -12.22
N LEU A 149 -1.83 1.39 -12.84
CA LEU A 149 -1.57 0.70 -14.11
C LEU A 149 -1.18 1.70 -15.19
N GLN A 150 -1.87 2.85 -15.28
CA GLN A 150 -1.53 3.90 -16.23
C GLN A 150 -0.10 4.41 -16.02
N LEU A 151 0.26 4.80 -14.79
CA LEU A 151 1.59 5.34 -14.51
C LEU A 151 2.71 4.31 -14.72
N LEU A 152 2.50 3.06 -14.30
CA LEU A 152 3.51 2.00 -14.39
C LEU A 152 3.69 1.40 -15.79
N THR A 153 2.74 1.64 -16.71
CA THR A 153 2.81 1.12 -18.10
C THR A 153 3.01 2.20 -19.16
N SER A 154 2.99 3.48 -18.76
CA SER A 154 3.31 4.58 -19.67
C SER A 154 4.81 4.54 -19.99
N LYS A 155 5.14 4.76 -21.28
CA LYS A 155 6.51 4.77 -21.80
C LYS A 155 7.22 6.08 -21.50
#